data_AF-A0A432UZL8-F1
#
_entry.id   AF-A0A432UZL8-F1
#
_cell.length_a   1.000
_cell.length_b   1.000
_cell.length_c   1.000
_cell.angle_alpha   90.00
_cell.angle_beta   90.00
_cell.angle_gamma   90.00
#
_symmetry.space_group_name_H-M   'P 1'
#
loop_
_entity.id
_entity.type
_entity.pdbx_description
1 polymer ?
#
loop_
_entity_poly.entity_id
_entity_poly.type
_entity_poly.pdbx_seq_one_letter_code
_entity_poly.pdbx_strand_id
1 'polypeptide(L)'
;MKTEFKIAPEQITAWDAFASVVRTSAKTHNNMIRSMAEEFDDGRIFNRPLPKRLGWQIAQMEARLQQIKTVKDAADDLYAVLAYEQKAVADDIVLPMTGMGMGRNQSRHMLRWRWPRSRRAGYAIRRRTTTGSG
;
A
#
# COMPACT_ATOMS: atom_id res chain seq x y z
N MET A 1 2.73 7.57 -0.37
CA MET A 1 3.48 6.28 -0.42
C MET A 1 4.99 6.42 -0.16
N LYS A 2 5.88 6.91 -1.07
CA LYS A 2 7.35 6.98 -0.77
C LYS A 2 7.67 7.78 0.51
N THR A 3 6.96 8.88 0.75
CA THR A 3 7.19 9.80 1.88
C THR A 3 6.73 9.27 3.24
N GLU A 4 5.81 8.31 3.28
CA GLU A 4 5.31 7.72 4.54
C GLU A 4 6.27 6.64 5.09
N PHE A 5 7.06 6.01 4.22
CA PHE A 5 7.93 4.89 4.57
C PHE A 5 9.31 5.27 5.10
N LYS A 6 9.74 6.51 4.93
CA LYS A 6 11.14 6.92 5.15
C LYS A 6 12.13 5.91 4.53
N ILE A 7 11.88 5.51 3.28
CA ILE A 7 12.75 4.60 2.52
C ILE A 7 14.18 5.16 2.53
N ALA A 8 15.13 4.37 3.04
CA ALA A 8 16.54 4.71 3.03
C ALA A 8 17.12 4.52 1.62
N PRO A 9 18.24 5.19 1.25
CA PRO A 9 18.82 5.08 -0.09
C PRO A 9 19.03 3.63 -0.57
N GLU A 10 19.46 2.75 0.32
CA GLU A 10 19.69 1.32 0.07
C GLU A 10 18.40 0.52 -0.21
N GLN A 11 17.24 1.03 0.20
CA GLN A 11 15.94 0.37 0.02
C GLN A 11 15.20 0.82 -1.25
N ILE A 12 15.69 1.86 -1.94
CA ILE A 12 15.02 2.47 -3.10
C ILE A 12 14.77 1.44 -4.21
N THR A 13 15.75 0.60 -4.51
CA THR A 13 15.63 -0.43 -5.56
C THR A 13 14.51 -1.41 -5.29
N ALA A 14 14.44 -1.97 -4.08
CA ALA A 14 13.38 -2.90 -3.68
C ALA A 14 12.00 -2.22 -3.69
N TRP A 15 11.93 -0.97 -3.23
CA TRP A 15 10.70 -0.20 -3.28
C TRP A 15 10.21 0.06 -4.70
N ASP A 16 11.10 0.46 -5.62
CA ASP A 16 10.71 0.78 -6.99
C ASP A 16 10.27 -0.48 -7.76
N ALA A 17 10.89 -1.63 -7.48
CA ALA A 17 10.45 -2.93 -7.98
C ALA A 17 9.02 -3.26 -7.50
N PHE A 18 8.78 -3.20 -6.19
CA PHE A 18 7.45 -3.42 -5.61
C PHE A 18 6.39 -2.46 -6.20
N ALA A 19 6.70 -1.16 -6.25
CA ALA A 19 5.78 -0.16 -6.77
C ALA A 19 5.46 -0.39 -8.26
N SER A 20 6.42 -0.88 -9.05
CA SER A 20 6.18 -1.25 -10.45
C SER A 20 5.21 -2.43 -10.58
N VAL A 21 5.41 -3.47 -9.78
CA VAL A 21 4.53 -4.66 -9.75
C VAL A 21 3.11 -4.29 -9.32
N VAL A 22 2.96 -3.46 -8.28
CA VAL A 22 1.64 -2.99 -7.81
C VAL A 22 0.92 -2.18 -8.88
N ARG A 23 1.61 -1.23 -9.55
CA ARG A 23 0.98 -0.43 -10.63
C ARG A 23 0.54 -1.28 -11.81
N THR A 24 1.38 -2.23 -12.21
CA THR A 24 1.06 -3.16 -13.32
C THR A 24 -0.13 -4.03 -12.95
N SER A 25 -0.14 -4.59 -11.75
CA SER A 25 -1.26 -5.39 -11.23
C SER A 25 -2.55 -4.56 -11.16
N ALA A 26 -2.48 -3.33 -10.64
CA ALA A 26 -3.60 -2.37 -10.59
C ALA A 26 -4.24 -2.15 -11.95
N LYS A 27 -3.44 -1.91 -12.98
CA LYS A 27 -3.92 -1.73 -14.34
C LYS A 27 -4.64 -2.99 -14.85
N THR A 28 -4.05 -4.17 -14.64
CA THR A 28 -4.63 -5.43 -15.10
C THR A 28 -5.95 -5.74 -14.39
N HIS A 29 -6.04 -5.50 -13.08
CA HIS A 29 -7.28 -5.68 -12.33
C HIS A 29 -8.38 -4.70 -12.72
N ASN A 30 -8.04 -3.42 -12.92
CA ASN A 30 -9.02 -2.44 -13.39
C ASN A 30 -9.58 -2.82 -14.76
N ASN A 31 -8.74 -3.34 -15.66
CA ASN A 31 -9.19 -3.87 -16.95
C ASN A 31 -10.11 -5.09 -16.78
N MET A 32 -9.78 -5.99 -15.86
CA MET A 32 -10.59 -7.18 -15.54
C MET A 32 -11.97 -6.78 -14.99
N ILE A 33 -12.01 -5.85 -14.03
CA ILE A 33 -13.27 -5.35 -13.46
C ILE A 33 -14.11 -4.64 -14.52
N ARG A 34 -13.48 -3.84 -15.40
CA ARG A 34 -14.19 -3.19 -16.52
C ARG A 34 -14.79 -4.23 -17.49
N SER A 35 -14.00 -5.21 -17.92
CA SER A 35 -14.48 -6.27 -18.82
C SER A 35 -15.61 -7.08 -18.18
N MET A 36 -15.51 -7.36 -16.88
CA MET A 36 -16.58 -8.00 -16.14
C MET A 36 -17.84 -7.13 -16.13
N ALA A 37 -17.73 -5.84 -15.82
CA ALA A 37 -18.86 -4.92 -15.85
C ALA A 37 -19.53 -4.86 -17.23
N GLU A 38 -18.76 -4.77 -18.32
CA GLU A 38 -19.28 -4.77 -19.69
C GLU A 38 -20.06 -6.06 -20.03
N GLU A 39 -19.56 -7.23 -19.62
CA GLU A 39 -20.24 -8.52 -19.86
C GLU A 39 -21.55 -8.66 -19.08
N PHE A 40 -21.65 -8.03 -17.91
CA PHE A 40 -22.85 -8.01 -17.07
C PHE A 40 -23.86 -6.97 -17.53
N ASP A 41 -23.41 -5.75 -17.88
CA ASP A 41 -24.27 -4.63 -18.31
C ASP A 41 -24.95 -4.94 -19.64
N ASP A 42 -24.21 -5.51 -20.59
CA ASP A 42 -24.76 -5.93 -21.88
C ASP A 42 -25.55 -7.25 -21.79
N GLY A 43 -25.62 -7.88 -20.61
CA GLY A 43 -26.30 -9.15 -20.37
C GLY A 43 -25.73 -10.36 -21.14
N ARG A 44 -24.65 -10.18 -21.92
CA ARG A 44 -24.07 -11.20 -22.81
C ARG A 44 -23.63 -12.44 -22.04
N ILE A 45 -23.19 -12.27 -20.79
CA ILE A 45 -22.81 -13.39 -19.93
C ILE A 45 -23.99 -14.34 -19.70
N PHE A 46 -25.23 -13.84 -19.61
CA PHE A 46 -26.43 -14.63 -19.34
C PHE A 46 -26.94 -15.38 -20.57
N ASN A 47 -26.57 -14.95 -21.77
CA ASN A 47 -26.86 -15.68 -23.01
C ASN A 47 -26.00 -16.95 -23.16
N ARG A 48 -24.98 -17.14 -22.33
CA ARG A 48 -24.10 -18.32 -22.35
C ARG A 48 -24.70 -19.47 -21.52
N PRO A 49 -24.56 -20.73 -21.96
CA PRO A 49 -24.92 -21.90 -21.15
C PRO A 49 -24.23 -21.87 -19.78
N LEU A 50 -24.88 -22.41 -18.75
CA LEU A 50 -24.38 -22.41 -17.37
C LEU A 50 -22.92 -22.90 -17.25
N PRO A 51 -22.50 -24.03 -17.87
CA PRO A 51 -21.10 -24.49 -17.77
C PRO A 51 -20.09 -23.48 -18.33
N LYS A 52 -20.45 -22.74 -19.39
CA LYS A 52 -19.57 -21.71 -19.98
C LYS A 52 -19.45 -20.49 -19.09
N ARG A 53 -20.52 -20.11 -18.38
CA ARG A 53 -20.47 -19.04 -17.36
C ARG A 53 -19.53 -19.41 -16.22
N LEU A 54 -19.66 -20.64 -15.68
CA LEU A 54 -18.79 -21.13 -14.61
C LEU A 54 -17.33 -21.20 -15.05
N GLY A 55 -17.04 -21.72 -16.24
CA GLY A 55 -15.68 -21.76 -16.79
C GLY A 55 -15.07 -20.37 -16.95
N TRP A 56 -15.85 -19.39 -17.39
CA TRP A 56 -15.41 -18.00 -17.46
C TRP A 56 -15.09 -17.42 -16.07
N GLN A 57 -15.96 -17.64 -15.06
CA GLN A 57 -15.72 -17.18 -13.69
C GLN A 57 -14.44 -17.80 -13.09
N ILE A 58 -14.23 -19.10 -13.30
CA ILE A 58 -13.00 -19.80 -12.86
C ILE A 58 -11.77 -19.13 -13.47
N ALA A 59 -11.77 -18.88 -14.77
CA ALA A 59 -10.65 -18.24 -15.45
C ALA A 59 -10.34 -16.83 -14.89
N GLN A 60 -11.36 -16.04 -14.55
CA GLN A 60 -11.16 -14.73 -13.91
C GLN A 60 -10.58 -14.86 -12.51
N MET A 61 -11.03 -15.83 -11.71
CA MET A 61 -10.50 -16.09 -10.37
C MET A 61 -9.05 -16.59 -10.40
N GLU A 62 -8.71 -17.46 -11.35
CA GLU A 62 -7.32 -17.92 -11.55
C GLU A 62 -6.41 -16.78 -11.96
N ALA A 63 -6.83 -15.93 -12.91
CA ALA A 63 -6.08 -14.75 -13.30
C ALA A 63 -5.86 -13.80 -12.11
N ARG A 64 -6.89 -13.62 -11.28
CA ARG A 64 -6.79 -12.82 -10.05
C ARG A 64 -5.83 -13.43 -9.03
N LEU A 65 -5.85 -14.75 -8.87
CA LEU A 65 -4.94 -15.46 -7.97
C LEU A 65 -3.48 -15.24 -8.38
N GLN A 66 -3.18 -15.32 -9.69
CA GLN A 66 -1.82 -15.09 -10.18
C GLN A 66 -1.36 -13.66 -9.91
N GLN A 67 -2.21 -12.66 -10.10
CA GLN A 67 -1.88 -11.26 -9.75
C GLN A 67 -1.56 -11.10 -8.26
N ILE A 68 -2.32 -11.75 -7.37
CA ILE A 68 -2.08 -11.68 -5.93
C ILE A 68 -0.73 -12.32 -5.58
N LYS A 69 -0.40 -13.47 -6.19
CA LYS A 69 0.91 -14.12 -5.99
C LYS A 69 2.06 -13.20 -6.39
N THR A 70 2.00 -12.59 -7.57
CA THR A 70 3.06 -11.67 -8.03
C THR A 70 3.23 -10.48 -7.10
N VAL A 71 2.14 -9.89 -6.60
CA VAL A 71 2.23 -8.78 -5.64
C VAL A 71 2.78 -9.25 -4.30
N LYS A 72 2.42 -10.46 -3.83
CA LYS A 72 2.94 -11.05 -2.60
C LYS A 72 4.45 -11.26 -2.70
N ASP A 73 4.95 -11.83 -3.80
CA ASP A 73 6.38 -12.10 -3.97
C ASP A 73 7.18 -10.79 -3.94
N ALA A 74 6.71 -9.75 -4.65
CA ALA A 74 7.33 -8.43 -4.60
C ALA A 74 7.23 -7.76 -3.22
N ALA A 75 6.20 -8.07 -2.43
CA ALA A 75 6.08 -7.61 -1.06
C ALA A 75 7.08 -8.32 -0.15
N ASP A 76 7.27 -9.64 -0.29
CA ASP A 76 8.26 -10.41 0.48
C ASP A 76 9.67 -9.84 0.27
N ASP A 77 10.03 -9.53 -0.98
CA ASP A 77 11.31 -8.88 -1.33
C ASP A 77 11.48 -7.51 -0.67
N LEU A 78 10.42 -6.70 -0.66
CA LEU A 78 10.43 -5.42 0.05
C LEU A 78 10.61 -5.64 1.56
N TYR A 79 9.85 -6.55 2.17
CA TYR A 79 9.90 -6.83 3.61
C TYR A 79 11.26 -7.37 4.08
N ALA A 80 12.03 -8.01 3.20
CA ALA A 80 13.38 -8.46 3.52
C ALA A 80 14.33 -7.29 3.85
N VAL A 81 14.11 -6.10 3.27
CA VAL A 81 14.98 -4.93 3.44
C VAL A 81 14.42 -3.87 4.39
N LEU A 82 13.16 -3.97 4.80
CA LEU A 82 12.52 -3.01 5.70
C LEU A 82 12.96 -3.21 7.17
N ALA A 83 13.17 -2.10 7.87
CA ALA A 83 13.26 -2.09 9.32
C ALA A 83 11.89 -2.41 9.97
N TYR A 84 11.91 -2.83 11.24
CA TYR A 84 10.70 -3.18 11.99
C TYR A 84 9.60 -2.10 11.93
N GLU A 85 9.97 -0.83 12.15
CA GLU A 85 9.02 0.29 12.10
C GLU A 85 8.44 0.53 10.71
N GLN A 86 9.18 0.21 9.64
CA GLN A 86 8.70 0.35 8.27
C GLN A 86 7.76 -0.78 7.88
N LYS A 87 7.98 -2.00 8.40
CA LYS A 87 7.05 -3.13 8.24
C LYS A 87 5.66 -2.82 8.82
N ALA A 88 5.62 -2.18 9.99
CA ALA A 88 4.36 -1.75 10.58
C ALA A 88 3.58 -0.74 9.70
N VAL A 89 4.29 0.13 8.95
CA VAL A 89 3.67 1.02 7.96
C VAL A 89 3.25 0.26 6.71
N ALA A 90 4.03 -0.74 6.30
CA ALA A 90 3.74 -1.62 5.17
C ALA A 90 2.45 -2.43 5.37
N ASP A 91 2.22 -2.93 6.60
CA ASP A 91 1.03 -3.69 6.98
C ASP A 91 -0.27 -2.86 6.84
N ASP A 92 -0.18 -1.54 6.96
CA ASP A 92 -1.31 -0.63 6.85
C ASP A 92 -1.64 -0.24 5.39
N ILE A 93 -0.84 -0.69 4.41
CA ILE A 93 -1.08 -0.38 2.99
C ILE A 93 -2.37 -1.06 2.50
N VAL A 94 -3.31 -0.23 2.05
CA VAL A 94 -4.43 -0.69 1.24
C VAL A 94 -4.02 -0.70 -0.22
N LEU A 95 -3.95 -1.89 -0.82
CA LEU A 95 -3.63 -2.03 -2.22
C LEU A 95 -4.82 -1.60 -3.10
N PRO A 96 -4.58 -0.90 -4.23
CA PRO A 96 -5.63 -0.48 -5.17
C PRO A 96 -6.32 -1.66 -5.88
N MET A 97 -5.88 -2.89 -5.60
CA MET A 97 -6.41 -4.15 -6.12
C MET A 97 -7.53 -4.73 -5.26
N THR A 98 -7.73 -4.23 -4.05
CA THR A 98 -8.65 -4.81 -3.06
C THR A 98 -10.07 -4.31 -3.34
N GLY A 99 -10.75 -4.86 -4.34
CA GLY A 99 -12.05 -4.38 -4.83
C GLY A 99 -13.30 -4.88 -4.06
N MET A 100 -14.24 -3.95 -3.84
CA MET A 100 -15.65 -4.08 -3.43
C MET A 100 -15.97 -4.93 -2.18
N GLY A 101 -15.68 -4.40 -0.99
CA GLY A 101 -16.14 -4.98 0.28
C GLY A 101 -15.28 -4.63 1.50
N MET A 102 -14.01 -4.31 1.30
CA MET A 102 -13.14 -3.74 2.34
C MET A 102 -13.13 -2.19 2.27
N GLY A 103 -14.32 -1.60 2.16
CA GLY A 103 -14.49 -0.18 2.46
C GLY A 103 -14.76 -0.03 3.96
N ARG A 104 -13.84 0.62 4.68
CA ARG A 104 -13.89 1.13 6.07
C ARG A 104 -13.11 0.32 7.11
N ASN A 105 -11.93 0.86 7.42
CA ASN A 105 -11.43 1.13 8.77
C ASN A 105 -12.46 0.84 9.88
N GLN A 106 -12.27 -0.25 10.63
CA GLN A 106 -12.85 -0.39 11.96
C GLN A 106 -11.74 -0.91 12.89
N SER A 107 -11.19 0.01 13.70
CA SER A 107 -10.63 -0.23 15.04
C SER A 107 -9.10 -0.23 15.27
N ARG A 108 -8.20 -0.05 14.29
CA ARG A 108 -6.73 -0.01 14.57
C ARG A 108 -6.03 1.35 14.55
N HIS A 109 -6.73 2.46 14.31
CA HIS A 109 -6.09 3.79 14.28
C HIS A 109 -6.45 4.77 15.41
N MET A 110 -7.28 4.39 16.39
CA MET A 110 -7.66 5.33 17.47
C MET A 110 -6.72 5.36 18.69
N LEU A 111 -5.65 4.55 18.76
CA LEU A 111 -4.85 4.42 20.00
C LEU A 111 -3.32 4.56 19.87
N ARG A 112 -2.76 5.12 18.79
CA ARG A 112 -1.29 5.28 18.67
C ARG A 112 -0.76 6.71 18.55
N TRP A 113 -1.62 7.73 18.57
CA TRP A 113 -1.18 9.13 18.51
C TRP A 113 -1.72 9.98 19.67
N ARG A 114 -1.22 9.70 20.87
CA ARG A 114 -1.22 10.68 21.95
C ARG A 114 0.02 10.47 22.82
N TRP A 115 1.08 11.22 22.57
CA TRP A 115 1.98 11.76 23.60
C TRP A 115 2.97 12.79 23.04
N PRO A 116 3.08 13.95 23.69
CA PRO A 116 4.33 14.71 23.75
C PRO A 116 4.71 15.03 25.21
N ARG A 117 5.81 14.45 25.73
CA ARG A 117 6.68 14.94 26.82
C ARG A 117 8.01 14.16 26.67
N SER A 118 9.21 14.72 26.77
CA SER A 118 9.67 15.91 27.47
C SER A 118 11.05 16.35 26.93
N ARG A 119 11.29 17.66 27.04
CA ARG A 119 12.57 18.36 26.80
C ARG A 119 13.66 17.96 27.83
N ARG A 120 14.92 17.95 27.37
CA ARG A 120 16.22 18.31 28.02
C ARG A 120 17.31 17.52 27.26
N ALA A 121 18.48 18.00 26.86
CA ALA A 121 19.32 19.18 27.11
C ALA A 121 20.06 19.48 25.77
N GLY A 122 20.57 20.65 25.42
CA GLY A 122 21.41 21.61 26.14
C GLY A 122 22.57 22.00 25.19
N TYR A 123 23.15 23.17 25.44
CA TYR A 123 24.32 23.82 24.79
C TYR A 123 24.04 24.95 23.80
N ALA A 124 24.13 26.17 24.32
CA ALA A 124 24.76 27.29 23.63
C ALA A 124 25.49 28.16 24.67
N ILE A 125 26.81 27.95 24.77
CA ILE A 125 27.73 28.88 25.43
C ILE A 125 28.27 29.81 24.33
N ARG A 126 28.05 31.12 24.43
CA ARG A 126 29.09 32.11 24.13
C ARG A 126 28.78 33.49 24.74
N ARG A 127 29.85 34.04 25.31
CA ARG A 127 30.07 35.34 25.96
C ARG A 127 29.86 36.49 24.94
N ARG A 128 29.78 37.80 25.23
CA ARG A 128 30.35 38.67 26.27
C ARG A 128 29.87 40.12 26.03
N THR A 129 29.92 40.97 27.07
CA THR A 129 30.17 42.46 27.08
C THR A 129 29.15 43.37 26.36
N THR A 130 28.74 44.56 26.83
CA THR A 130 29.38 45.59 27.70
C THR A 130 28.37 46.74 27.97
N THR A 131 28.49 47.41 29.13
CA THR A 131 28.22 48.86 29.43
C THR A 131 26.79 49.42 29.21
N GLY A 132 26.19 50.25 30.07
CA GLY A 132 26.60 50.91 31.29
C GLY A 132 25.51 51.86 31.84
N SER A 133 25.73 52.26 33.09
CA SER A 133 25.36 53.46 33.84
C SER A 133 24.13 54.31 33.51
N GLY A 134 23.39 54.62 34.58
CA GLY A 134 22.42 55.72 34.70
C GLY A 134 21.63 55.57 35.99
#